data_AF-B7FS25-F1
#
_entry.id   AF-B7FS25-F1
#
_cell.length_a   1.000
_cell.length_b   1.000
_cell.length_c   1.000
_cell.angle_alpha   90.00
_cell.angle_beta   90.00
_cell.angle_gamma   90.00
#
_symmetry.space_group_name_H-M   'P 1'
#
loop_
_entity.id
_entity.type
_entity.pdbx_description
1 polymer ?
#
loop_
_entity_poly.entity_id
_entity_poly.type
_entity_poly.pdbx_seq_one_letter_code
_entity_poly.pdbx_strand_id
1 'polypeptide(L)'
;MSQAMSDIDLPASVVADSSLIHRVLLADPSDFSKLTISGQPADLETLSFTNFDESLARVRTNTGINDISVMLKAAFRDRVLDESERSQRNSAVQELLSDLHNHLRALVPSRTDLHGLLQKESILQAQSLADLNGLVVQAAQALVQLESPARSMSTLAWLETAQSPSNHVDLSFVVTSILYLLQKAEQCQTDKQNFYLGRVWAPRIHEHGVALKRRHFEQSHGSLVELNNAKATKLWIQELFAAIPDSERKGLLVSPEARQALVFRGWIDEIVFRPGTRPPLQLPEVLDHDQDALRRIRSLTRLAVAGSALALHACTAAKQSPDVLKLATEDTPSLESRRVALVQAISEPLSKTPGQYQDEVSVAVINLSRKWSNSNSIDSAAEETLRGRTRAVLQAEDPVLQVLERRMKTCFSETVTWPPESLQSMPNVLQSGEVLLHQKNPAMIDQGKALFLERAKSIFRHNGLAFYASDLSESALLARKIIHLAWRVFGDALLDRLILQECSGT
;
A
#
# COMPACT_ATOMS: atom_id res chain seq x y z
N MET A 1 -24.84 23.03 -7.92
CA MET A 1 -23.94 21.87 -7.67
C MET A 1 -24.59 20.75 -6.85
N SER A 2 -25.55 21.00 -5.94
CA SER A 2 -26.16 19.90 -5.16
C SER A 2 -27.04 18.93 -5.98
N GLN A 3 -27.66 19.39 -7.07
CA GLN A 3 -28.49 18.54 -7.95
C GLN A 3 -27.69 17.63 -8.90
N ALA A 4 -26.40 17.90 -9.15
CA ALA A 4 -25.57 17.05 -10.02
C ALA A 4 -24.89 15.90 -9.27
N MET A 5 -25.01 15.86 -7.94
CA MET A 5 -24.39 14.84 -7.09
C MET A 5 -25.37 13.80 -6.53
N SER A 6 -26.69 14.03 -6.69
CA SER A 6 -27.71 13.03 -6.32
C SER A 6 -27.68 11.78 -7.19
N ASP A 7 -26.95 11.82 -8.32
CA ASP A 7 -26.96 10.78 -9.35
C ASP A 7 -25.70 9.90 -9.31
N ILE A 8 -24.78 10.12 -8.36
CA ILE A 8 -23.64 9.23 -8.18
C ILE A 8 -24.13 7.99 -7.44
N ASP A 9 -24.44 6.94 -8.19
CA ASP A 9 -24.84 5.62 -7.71
C ASP A 9 -23.65 4.92 -6.99
N LEU A 10 -23.29 5.42 -5.82
CA LEU A 10 -22.27 4.87 -4.92
C LEU A 10 -22.87 4.68 -3.53
N PRO A 11 -22.52 3.59 -2.81
CA PRO A 11 -22.95 3.41 -1.43
C PRO A 11 -22.52 4.58 -0.54
N ALA A 12 -23.38 4.97 0.40
CA ALA A 12 -23.07 6.07 1.33
C ALA A 12 -21.78 5.84 2.13
N SER A 13 -21.47 4.59 2.49
CA SER A 13 -20.22 4.20 3.15
C SER A 13 -18.98 4.48 2.29
N VAL A 14 -19.07 4.26 0.97
CA VAL A 14 -17.99 4.52 0.01
C VAL A 14 -17.83 6.03 -0.21
N VAL A 15 -18.94 6.77 -0.30
CA VAL A 15 -18.93 8.23 -0.46
C VAL A 15 -18.34 8.91 0.78
N ALA A 16 -18.60 8.38 1.98
CA ALA A 16 -18.08 8.91 3.24
C ALA A 16 -16.57 8.64 3.44
N ASP A 17 -16.01 7.61 2.80
CA ASP A 17 -14.60 7.23 2.97
C ASP A 17 -13.67 8.03 2.03
N SER A 18 -13.21 9.18 2.52
CA SER A 18 -12.23 10.05 1.82
C SER A 18 -10.90 9.36 1.51
N SER A 19 -10.48 8.36 2.32
CA SER A 19 -9.24 7.61 2.10
C SER A 19 -9.38 6.63 0.95
N LEU A 20 -10.50 5.90 0.88
CA LEU A 20 -10.83 5.03 -0.25
C LEU A 20 -10.91 5.82 -1.55
N ILE A 21 -11.61 6.96 -1.56
CA ILE A 21 -11.71 7.84 -2.72
C ILE A 21 -10.31 8.28 -3.18
N HIS A 22 -9.47 8.70 -2.25
CA HIS A 22 -8.09 9.10 -2.55
C HIS A 22 -7.28 7.97 -3.19
N ARG A 23 -7.33 6.77 -2.60
CA ARG A 23 -6.62 5.59 -3.12
C ARG A 23 -7.07 5.21 -4.52
N VAL A 24 -8.37 5.26 -4.81
CA VAL A 24 -8.90 5.02 -6.16
C VAL A 24 -8.39 6.09 -7.14
N LEU A 25 -8.37 7.37 -6.74
CA LEU A 25 -7.92 8.45 -7.62
C LEU A 25 -6.41 8.41 -7.92
N LEU A 26 -5.61 7.75 -7.08
CA LEU A 26 -4.18 7.47 -7.31
C LEU A 26 -3.95 6.20 -8.16
N ALA A 27 -4.92 5.29 -8.20
CA ALA A 27 -4.81 4.04 -8.96
C ALA A 27 -5.03 4.29 -10.45
N ASP A 28 -4.26 3.58 -11.29
CA ASP A 28 -4.57 3.54 -12.71
C ASP A 28 -5.77 2.62 -12.95
N PRO A 29 -6.58 2.83 -14.00
CA PRO A 29 -7.73 1.98 -14.30
C PRO A 29 -7.39 0.48 -14.44
N SER A 30 -6.20 0.15 -14.92
CA SER A 30 -5.70 -1.23 -15.02
C SER A 30 -5.41 -1.87 -13.65
N ASP A 31 -5.19 -1.06 -12.61
CA ASP A 31 -4.91 -1.51 -11.25
C ASP A 31 -6.16 -1.58 -10.36
N PHE A 32 -7.36 -1.25 -10.85
CA PHE A 32 -8.58 -1.24 -10.02
C PHE A 32 -8.92 -2.61 -9.42
N SER A 33 -8.63 -3.71 -10.11
CA SER A 33 -8.85 -5.06 -9.58
C SER A 33 -7.93 -5.40 -8.40
N LYS A 34 -6.87 -4.63 -8.17
CA LYS A 34 -5.94 -4.79 -7.05
C LYS A 34 -6.36 -3.96 -5.83
N LEU A 35 -7.37 -3.09 -5.98
CA LEU A 35 -7.88 -2.28 -4.88
C LEU A 35 -8.71 -3.12 -3.92
N THR A 36 -8.53 -2.88 -2.63
CA THR A 36 -9.33 -3.47 -1.57
C THR A 36 -9.95 -2.38 -0.71
N ILE A 37 -11.08 -2.68 -0.08
CA ILE A 37 -11.74 -1.75 0.84
C ILE A 37 -10.81 -1.40 2.00
N SER A 38 -10.10 -2.38 2.57
CA SER A 38 -9.15 -2.15 3.67
C SER A 38 -7.88 -1.40 3.25
N GLY A 39 -7.52 -1.44 1.96
CA GLY A 39 -6.26 -0.91 1.44
C GLY A 39 -5.04 -1.78 1.67
N GLN A 40 -5.23 -2.95 2.29
CA GLN A 40 -4.22 -3.99 2.34
C GLN A 40 -4.26 -4.84 1.06
N PRO A 41 -3.14 -5.40 0.60
CA PRO A 41 -3.13 -6.36 -0.49
C PRO A 41 -4.16 -7.47 -0.23
N ALA A 42 -4.79 -7.98 -1.29
CA ALA A 42 -5.76 -9.07 -1.19
C ALA A 42 -5.12 -10.43 -0.79
N ASP A 43 -3.81 -10.45 -0.53
CA ASP A 43 -3.03 -11.58 -0.04
C ASP A 43 -3.34 -11.87 1.44
N LEU A 44 -4.60 -12.19 1.71
CA LEU A 44 -5.00 -12.86 2.93
C LEU A 44 -4.95 -14.35 2.64
N GLU A 45 -3.85 -14.98 3.07
CA GLU A 45 -3.71 -16.43 3.11
C GLU A 45 -4.99 -17.04 3.70
N THR A 46 -5.55 -18.01 2.98
CA THR A 46 -6.72 -18.71 3.48
C THR A 46 -6.25 -19.68 4.54
N LEU A 47 -6.46 -19.32 5.81
CA LEU A 47 -6.13 -20.20 6.94
C LEU A 47 -6.87 -21.53 6.80
N SER A 48 -6.15 -22.64 7.00
CA SER A 48 -6.77 -23.94 7.19
C SER A 48 -7.47 -23.98 8.55
N PHE A 49 -8.42 -24.91 8.71
CA PHE A 49 -9.07 -25.13 10.01
C PHE A 49 -8.06 -25.46 11.12
N THR A 50 -7.04 -26.29 10.82
CA THR A 50 -5.99 -26.65 11.78
C THR A 50 -5.22 -25.42 12.26
N ASN A 51 -4.80 -24.56 11.33
CA ASN A 51 -4.06 -23.35 11.66
C ASN A 51 -4.94 -22.36 12.44
N PHE A 52 -6.24 -22.30 12.12
CA PHE A 52 -7.20 -21.49 12.84
C PHE A 52 -7.39 -21.99 14.29
N ASP A 53 -7.64 -23.28 14.50
CA ASP A 53 -7.80 -23.84 15.86
C ASP A 53 -6.51 -23.71 16.68
N GLU A 54 -5.35 -24.00 16.08
CA GLU A 54 -4.05 -23.78 16.74
C GLU A 54 -3.86 -22.32 17.13
N SER A 55 -4.27 -21.36 16.30
CA SER A 55 -4.16 -19.93 16.60
C SER A 55 -5.01 -19.55 17.82
N LEU A 56 -6.21 -20.11 17.94
CA LEU A 56 -7.06 -19.91 19.12
C LEU A 56 -6.44 -20.57 20.37
N ALA A 57 -5.87 -21.77 20.23
CA ALA A 57 -5.23 -22.47 21.35
C ALA A 57 -3.98 -21.75 21.87
N ARG A 58 -3.19 -21.13 20.97
CA ARG A 58 -1.96 -20.40 21.33
C ARG A 58 -2.24 -19.14 22.17
N VAL A 59 -3.42 -18.51 22.06
CA VAL A 59 -3.80 -17.36 22.90
C VAL A 59 -3.78 -17.73 24.39
N ARG A 60 -4.13 -18.97 24.71
CA ARG A 60 -4.14 -19.46 26.10
C ARG A 60 -2.74 -19.72 26.65
N THR A 61 -1.78 -20.06 25.79
CA THR A 61 -0.44 -20.51 26.20
C THR A 61 0.64 -19.43 26.08
N ASN A 62 0.44 -18.42 25.24
CA ASN A 62 1.45 -17.39 24.96
C ASN A 62 0.87 -15.97 25.05
N THR A 63 1.53 -15.12 25.85
CA THR A 63 1.25 -13.67 25.94
C THR A 63 1.77 -12.87 24.74
N GLY A 64 2.38 -13.52 23.75
CA GLY A 64 3.03 -12.87 22.60
C GLY A 64 2.18 -12.70 21.34
N ILE A 65 0.88 -13.03 21.37
CA ILE A 65 0.00 -12.85 20.22
C ILE A 65 -0.51 -11.41 20.20
N ASN A 66 -0.05 -10.63 19.22
CA ASN A 66 -0.45 -9.23 19.04
C ASN A 66 -1.72 -9.05 18.17
N ASP A 67 -2.40 -10.14 17.78
CA ASP A 67 -3.63 -10.06 16.99
C ASP A 67 -4.87 -10.02 17.89
N ILE A 68 -5.41 -8.81 18.07
CA ILE A 68 -6.61 -8.53 18.87
C ILE A 68 -7.83 -9.33 18.35
N SER A 69 -7.94 -9.55 17.04
CA SER A 69 -9.06 -10.29 16.45
C SER A 69 -9.03 -11.76 16.89
N VAL A 70 -7.86 -12.39 16.85
CA VAL A 70 -7.67 -13.77 17.30
C VAL A 70 -7.92 -13.89 18.80
N MET A 71 -7.46 -12.93 19.61
CA MET A 71 -7.74 -12.90 21.05
C MET A 71 -9.23 -12.79 21.37
N LEU A 72 -9.96 -11.91 20.68
CA LEU A 72 -11.40 -11.76 20.87
C LEU A 72 -12.16 -13.03 20.47
N LYS A 73 -11.78 -13.66 19.35
CA LYS A 73 -12.37 -14.93 18.91
C LYS A 73 -12.10 -16.07 19.91
N ALA A 74 -10.89 -16.14 20.48
CA ALA A 74 -10.55 -17.12 21.51
C ALA A 74 -11.35 -16.90 22.80
N ALA A 75 -11.42 -15.66 23.29
CA ALA A 75 -12.22 -15.34 24.48
C ALA A 75 -13.72 -15.61 24.27
N PHE A 76 -14.24 -15.32 23.07
CA PHE A 76 -15.62 -15.61 22.71
C PHE A 76 -15.89 -17.13 22.63
N ARG A 77 -14.99 -17.91 22.00
CA ARG A 77 -15.04 -19.38 22.02
C ARG A 77 -15.14 -19.90 23.45
N ASP A 78 -14.25 -19.45 24.33
CA ASP A 78 -14.15 -19.93 25.72
C ASP A 78 -15.44 -19.63 26.49
N ARG A 79 -16.03 -18.45 26.29
CA ARG A 79 -17.32 -18.09 26.85
C ARG A 79 -18.45 -19.01 26.37
N VAL A 80 -18.53 -19.29 25.07
CA VAL A 80 -19.59 -20.17 24.50
C VAL A 80 -19.45 -21.60 25.03
N LEU A 81 -18.22 -22.09 25.20
CA LEU A 81 -17.95 -23.40 25.80
C LEU A 81 -18.40 -23.43 27.27
N ASP A 82 -17.94 -22.47 28.08
CA ASP A 82 -18.30 -22.35 29.50
C ASP A 82 -19.83 -22.28 29.71
N GLU A 83 -20.54 -21.50 28.89
CA GLU A 83 -21.98 -21.33 29.00
C GLU A 83 -22.75 -22.59 28.63
N SER A 84 -22.30 -23.30 27.60
CA SER A 84 -22.91 -24.56 27.14
C SER A 84 -22.68 -25.69 28.15
N GLU A 85 -21.48 -25.76 28.75
CA GLU A 85 -21.15 -26.74 29.79
C GLU A 85 -21.95 -26.49 31.07
N ARG A 86 -22.08 -25.23 31.52
CA ARG A 86 -22.83 -24.88 32.74
C ARG A 86 -24.34 -25.10 32.60
N SER A 87 -24.90 -24.77 31.44
CA SER A 87 -26.34 -24.86 31.21
C SER A 87 -26.82 -26.26 30.83
N GLN A 88 -25.91 -27.17 30.46
CA GLN A 88 -26.20 -28.47 29.84
C GLN A 88 -27.15 -28.36 28.63
N ARG A 89 -27.18 -27.18 28.00
CA ARG A 89 -28.02 -26.86 26.85
C ARG A 89 -27.15 -26.28 25.76
N ASN A 90 -27.47 -26.61 24.52
CA ASN A 90 -26.73 -26.12 23.36
C ASN A 90 -27.23 -24.75 22.86
N SER A 91 -27.90 -23.94 23.70
CA SER A 91 -28.54 -22.69 23.27
C SER A 91 -27.52 -21.66 22.76
N ALA A 92 -26.37 -21.53 23.42
CA ALA A 92 -25.31 -20.62 22.96
C ALA A 92 -24.71 -21.07 21.61
N VAL A 93 -24.58 -22.38 21.39
CA VAL A 93 -24.12 -22.94 20.10
C VAL A 93 -25.16 -22.74 19.00
N GLN A 94 -26.45 -22.92 19.33
CA GLN A 94 -27.56 -22.66 18.40
C GLN A 94 -27.63 -21.19 17.98
N GLU A 95 -27.40 -20.26 18.91
CA GLU A 95 -27.33 -18.82 18.60
C GLU A 95 -26.16 -18.53 17.65
N LEU A 96 -24.98 -19.05 17.96
CA LEU A 96 -23.79 -18.90 17.12
C LEU A 96 -23.99 -19.49 15.71
N LEU A 97 -24.65 -20.64 15.61
CA LEU A 97 -25.00 -21.26 14.33
C LEU A 97 -26.06 -20.45 13.56
N SER A 98 -27.03 -19.86 14.26
CA SER A 98 -27.99 -18.93 13.67
C SER A 98 -27.29 -17.71 13.08
N ASP A 99 -26.27 -17.18 13.76
CA ASP A 99 -25.44 -16.09 13.24
C ASP A 99 -24.70 -16.49 11.97
N LEU A 100 -24.11 -17.69 11.93
CA LEU A 100 -23.50 -18.23 10.70
C LEU A 100 -24.51 -18.29 9.55
N HIS A 101 -25.69 -18.85 9.77
CA HIS A 101 -26.73 -18.91 8.74
C HIS A 101 -27.14 -17.51 8.26
N ASN A 102 -27.22 -16.53 9.16
CA ASN A 102 -27.55 -15.15 8.79
C ASN A 102 -26.44 -14.52 7.92
N HIS A 103 -25.16 -14.73 8.26
CA HIS A 103 -24.03 -14.24 7.46
C HIS A 103 -24.02 -14.89 6.06
N LEU A 104 -24.26 -16.19 5.96
CA LEU A 104 -24.31 -16.89 4.68
C LEU A 104 -25.48 -16.41 3.80
N ARG A 105 -26.67 -16.19 4.38
CA ARG A 105 -27.81 -15.61 3.64
C ARG A 105 -27.54 -14.18 3.17
N ALA A 106 -26.80 -13.39 3.94
CA ALA A 106 -26.44 -12.01 3.57
C ALA A 106 -25.46 -11.93 2.37
N LEU A 107 -24.62 -12.96 2.17
CA LEU A 107 -23.65 -13.00 1.07
C LEU A 107 -24.34 -12.96 -0.30
N VAL A 108 -25.43 -13.69 -0.49
CA VAL A 108 -26.19 -13.67 -1.76
C VAL A 108 -27.69 -13.79 -1.50
N PRO A 109 -28.39 -12.67 -1.25
CA PRO A 109 -29.83 -12.66 -0.90
C PRO A 109 -30.75 -13.28 -1.96
N SER A 110 -30.27 -13.41 -3.19
CA SER A 110 -31.00 -13.96 -4.34
C SER A 110 -30.81 -15.47 -4.56
N ARG A 111 -29.96 -16.16 -3.79
CA ARG A 111 -29.71 -17.61 -3.92
C ARG A 111 -30.71 -18.43 -3.09
N THR A 112 -31.96 -18.48 -3.54
CA THR A 112 -33.04 -19.22 -2.85
C THR A 112 -32.77 -20.73 -2.78
N ASP A 113 -31.95 -21.26 -3.68
CA ASP A 113 -31.47 -22.65 -3.68
C ASP A 113 -30.65 -22.98 -2.42
N LEU A 114 -29.86 -22.03 -1.92
CA LEU A 114 -29.05 -22.21 -0.71
C LEU A 114 -29.85 -21.94 0.57
N HIS A 115 -30.88 -21.10 0.51
CA HIS A 115 -31.71 -20.79 1.68
C HIS A 115 -32.43 -22.03 2.23
N GLY A 116 -32.71 -23.01 1.38
CA GLY A 116 -33.27 -24.30 1.80
C GLY A 116 -32.37 -25.11 2.73
N LEU A 117 -31.04 -24.96 2.61
CA LEU A 117 -30.03 -25.59 3.49
C LEU A 117 -29.84 -24.82 4.81
N LEU A 118 -30.27 -23.56 4.85
CA LEU A 118 -30.06 -22.65 5.97
C LEU A 118 -31.41 -22.36 6.63
N GLN A 119 -32.07 -23.35 7.24
CA GLN A 119 -33.36 -23.16 7.92
C GLN A 119 -33.16 -22.83 9.40
N LYS A 120 -33.90 -21.84 9.92
CA LYS A 120 -33.76 -21.42 11.33
C LYS A 120 -34.46 -22.42 12.26
N GLU A 121 -35.55 -23.01 11.81
CA GLU A 121 -36.35 -24.00 12.51
C GLU A 121 -35.52 -25.25 12.83
N SER A 122 -34.69 -25.70 11.88
CA SER A 122 -33.80 -26.86 12.06
C SER A 122 -32.77 -26.65 13.17
N ILE A 123 -32.25 -25.42 13.32
CA ILE A 123 -31.33 -25.08 14.42
C ILE A 123 -32.03 -25.21 15.78
N LEU A 124 -33.25 -24.68 15.89
CA LEU A 124 -34.02 -24.71 17.14
C LEU A 124 -34.44 -26.14 17.53
N GLN A 125 -34.59 -27.03 16.55
CA GLN A 125 -34.94 -28.44 16.75
C GLN A 125 -33.74 -29.33 17.09
N ALA A 126 -32.51 -28.89 16.86
CA ALA A 126 -31.30 -29.67 17.11
C ALA A 126 -31.08 -29.88 18.62
N GLN A 127 -31.11 -31.13 19.07
CA GLN A 127 -30.98 -31.47 20.50
C GLN A 127 -29.59 -32.02 20.85
N SER A 128 -28.91 -32.66 19.90
CA SER A 128 -27.59 -33.27 20.11
C SER A 128 -26.47 -32.50 19.40
N LEU A 129 -25.22 -32.74 19.83
CA LEU A 129 -24.03 -32.22 19.13
C LEU A 129 -23.89 -32.80 17.72
N ALA A 130 -24.38 -34.02 17.48
CA ALA A 130 -24.40 -34.63 16.16
C ALA A 130 -25.36 -33.89 15.22
N ASP A 131 -26.55 -33.51 15.70
CA ASP A 131 -27.51 -32.70 14.93
C ASP A 131 -26.91 -31.34 14.56
N LEU A 132 -26.31 -30.67 15.54
CA LEU A 132 -25.64 -29.39 15.34
C LEU A 132 -24.49 -29.51 14.34
N ASN A 133 -23.62 -30.51 14.48
CA ASN A 133 -22.55 -30.76 13.51
C ASN A 133 -23.09 -31.02 12.10
N GLY A 134 -24.20 -31.74 11.96
CA GLY A 134 -24.89 -31.94 10.68
C GLY A 134 -25.31 -30.62 10.03
N LEU A 135 -25.82 -29.67 10.82
CA LEU A 135 -26.16 -28.33 10.33
C LEU A 135 -24.92 -27.48 9.99
N VAL A 136 -23.84 -27.60 10.76
CA VAL A 136 -22.55 -26.95 10.44
C VAL A 136 -22.00 -27.47 9.11
N VAL A 137 -22.10 -28.77 8.85
CA VAL A 137 -21.73 -29.38 7.55
C VAL A 137 -22.58 -28.81 6.41
N GLN A 138 -23.90 -28.65 6.60
CA GLN A 138 -24.77 -28.02 5.60
C GLN A 138 -24.39 -26.56 5.33
N ALA A 139 -24.08 -25.79 6.38
CA ALA A 139 -23.61 -24.42 6.26
C ALA A 139 -22.29 -24.33 5.48
N ALA A 140 -21.34 -25.23 5.74
CA ALA A 140 -20.09 -25.30 4.99
C ALA A 140 -20.30 -25.69 3.52
N GLN A 141 -21.22 -26.62 3.22
CA GLN A 141 -21.58 -26.97 1.84
C GLN A 141 -22.17 -25.78 1.09
N ALA A 142 -23.00 -24.96 1.75
CA ALA A 142 -23.50 -23.71 1.18
C ALA A 142 -22.35 -22.72 0.95
N LEU A 143 -21.44 -22.56 1.93
CA LEU A 143 -20.30 -21.66 1.83
C LEU A 143 -19.33 -22.02 0.69
N VAL A 144 -19.04 -23.30 0.47
CA VAL A 144 -18.20 -23.77 -0.66
C VAL A 144 -18.72 -23.27 -2.00
N GLN A 145 -20.04 -23.16 -2.17
CA GLN A 145 -20.66 -22.67 -3.41
C GLN A 145 -20.62 -21.13 -3.56
N LEU A 146 -20.30 -20.41 -2.48
CA LEU A 146 -20.18 -18.95 -2.44
C LEU A 146 -18.72 -18.48 -2.52
N GLU A 147 -17.78 -19.35 -2.17
CA GLU A 147 -16.35 -19.08 -2.17
C GLU A 147 -15.74 -19.06 -3.57
N SER A 148 -14.63 -18.31 -3.72
CA SER A 148 -13.78 -18.44 -4.90
C SER A 148 -13.08 -19.81 -4.92
N PRO A 149 -12.72 -20.35 -6.10
CA PRO A 149 -12.06 -21.67 -6.20
C PRO A 149 -10.77 -21.79 -5.37
N ALA A 150 -10.04 -20.68 -5.20
CA ALA A 150 -8.83 -20.67 -4.38
C ALA A 150 -9.13 -20.82 -2.88
N ARG A 151 -10.27 -20.28 -2.41
CA ARG A 151 -10.65 -20.31 -0.99
C ARG A 151 -11.43 -21.57 -0.61
N SER A 152 -12.24 -22.10 -1.51
CA SER A 152 -13.10 -23.25 -1.23
C SER A 152 -12.32 -24.50 -0.82
N MET A 153 -11.05 -24.63 -1.24
CA MET A 153 -10.18 -25.76 -0.92
C MET A 153 -10.03 -25.99 0.59
N SER A 154 -9.91 -24.94 1.40
CA SER A 154 -9.75 -25.12 2.86
C SER A 154 -11.08 -25.47 3.56
N THR A 155 -12.22 -25.10 2.96
CA THR A 155 -13.55 -25.49 3.43
C THR A 155 -13.86 -26.94 3.04
N LEU A 156 -13.45 -27.37 1.84
CA LEU A 156 -13.52 -28.77 1.40
C LEU A 156 -12.67 -29.68 2.28
N ALA A 157 -11.43 -29.29 2.59
CA ALA A 157 -10.59 -30.05 3.52
C ALA A 157 -11.21 -30.15 4.93
N TRP A 158 -11.87 -29.08 5.39
CA TRP A 158 -12.63 -29.13 6.64
C TRP A 158 -13.84 -30.07 6.54
N LEU A 159 -14.59 -30.05 5.44
CA LEU A 159 -15.73 -30.95 5.21
C LEU A 159 -15.30 -32.42 5.25
N GLU A 160 -14.20 -32.78 4.60
CA GLU A 160 -13.63 -34.13 4.66
C GLU A 160 -13.30 -34.55 6.10
N THR A 161 -12.74 -33.63 6.88
CA THR A 161 -12.44 -33.86 8.30
C THR A 161 -13.71 -34.02 9.13
N ALA A 162 -14.70 -33.13 8.95
CA ALA A 162 -15.95 -33.11 9.71
C ALA A 162 -16.84 -34.33 9.43
N GLN A 163 -16.73 -34.91 8.23
CA GLN A 163 -17.48 -36.10 7.80
C GLN A 163 -16.72 -37.41 8.03
N SER A 164 -15.45 -37.36 8.43
CA SER A 164 -14.65 -38.56 8.68
C SER A 164 -15.21 -39.35 9.87
N PRO A 165 -15.40 -40.68 9.76
CA PRO A 165 -15.89 -41.51 10.86
C PRO A 165 -14.89 -41.57 12.05
N SER A 166 -13.63 -41.17 11.84
CA SER A 166 -12.62 -41.08 12.90
C SER A 166 -12.69 -39.77 13.70
N ASN A 167 -13.50 -38.80 13.28
CA ASN A 167 -13.56 -37.50 13.93
C ASN A 167 -14.50 -37.56 15.15
N HIS A 168 -13.95 -37.36 16.34
CA HIS A 168 -14.74 -37.24 17.56
C HIS A 168 -15.39 -35.85 17.61
N VAL A 169 -16.70 -35.81 17.34
CA VAL A 169 -17.49 -34.59 17.43
C VAL A 169 -17.72 -34.25 18.90
N ASP A 170 -16.90 -33.35 19.42
CA ASP A 170 -17.08 -32.74 20.73
C ASP A 170 -17.58 -31.28 20.61
N LEU A 171 -17.97 -30.70 21.75
CA LEU A 171 -18.48 -29.34 21.81
C LEU A 171 -17.44 -28.31 21.32
N SER A 172 -16.17 -28.53 21.64
CA SER A 172 -15.04 -27.68 21.23
C SER A 172 -14.89 -27.64 19.71
N PHE A 173 -14.93 -28.80 19.05
CA PHE A 173 -14.86 -28.94 17.61
C PHE A 173 -16.02 -28.23 16.92
N VAL A 174 -17.25 -28.40 17.41
CA VAL A 174 -18.45 -27.75 16.82
C VAL A 174 -18.35 -26.23 16.93
N VAL A 175 -18.04 -25.69 18.12
CA VAL A 175 -17.91 -24.24 18.33
C VAL A 175 -16.78 -23.64 17.48
N THR A 176 -15.60 -24.27 17.48
CA THR A 176 -14.47 -23.82 16.65
C THR A 176 -14.80 -23.90 15.16
N SER A 177 -15.53 -24.92 14.72
CA SER A 177 -15.98 -25.05 13.33
C SER A 177 -16.92 -23.94 12.91
N ILE A 178 -17.89 -23.58 13.77
CA ILE A 178 -18.80 -22.46 13.45
C ILE A 178 -18.01 -21.14 13.36
N LEU A 179 -17.06 -20.89 14.28
CA LEU A 179 -16.21 -19.70 14.26
C LEU A 179 -15.31 -19.63 13.03
N TYR A 180 -14.74 -20.77 12.62
CA TYR A 180 -13.95 -20.87 11.39
C TYR A 180 -14.79 -20.53 10.15
N LEU A 181 -16.00 -21.10 10.04
CA LEU A 181 -16.90 -20.83 8.92
C LEU A 181 -17.43 -19.39 8.94
N LEU A 182 -17.66 -18.80 10.11
CA LEU A 182 -18.00 -17.37 10.25
C LEU A 182 -16.87 -16.49 9.70
N GLN A 183 -15.62 -16.75 10.08
CA GLN A 183 -14.47 -16.03 9.52
C GLN A 183 -14.39 -16.17 7.99
N LYS A 184 -14.69 -17.36 7.47
CA LYS A 184 -14.69 -17.61 6.02
C LYS A 184 -15.84 -16.87 5.32
N ALA A 185 -17.01 -16.76 5.96
CA ALA A 185 -18.13 -15.95 5.47
C ALA A 185 -17.80 -14.44 5.47
N GLU A 186 -17.16 -13.93 6.53
CA GLU A 186 -16.65 -12.54 6.59
C GLU A 186 -15.64 -12.26 5.46
N GLN A 187 -14.76 -13.22 5.17
CA GLN A 187 -13.81 -13.12 4.06
C GLN A 187 -14.53 -13.08 2.71
N CYS A 188 -15.55 -13.91 2.50
CA CYS A 188 -16.37 -13.85 1.27
C CYS A 188 -17.06 -12.50 1.10
N GLN A 189 -17.56 -11.92 2.19
CA GLN A 189 -18.18 -10.60 2.16
C GLN A 189 -17.17 -9.53 1.76
N THR A 190 -15.95 -9.62 2.30
CA THR A 190 -14.82 -8.74 1.94
C THR A 190 -14.42 -8.91 0.47
N ASP A 191 -14.35 -10.15 -0.03
CA ASP A 191 -14.02 -10.44 -1.43
C ASP A 191 -15.10 -9.88 -2.39
N LYS A 192 -16.38 -10.07 -2.06
CA LYS A 192 -17.51 -9.49 -2.78
C LYS A 192 -17.38 -7.97 -2.83
N GLN A 193 -17.14 -7.35 -1.67
CA GLN A 193 -16.92 -5.92 -1.54
C GLN A 193 -15.73 -5.40 -2.38
N ASN A 194 -14.59 -6.11 -2.36
CA ASN A 194 -13.42 -5.78 -3.18
C ASN A 194 -13.72 -5.93 -4.68
N PHE A 195 -14.49 -6.95 -5.06
CA PHE A 195 -14.96 -7.12 -6.44
C PHE A 195 -15.82 -5.94 -6.90
N TYR A 196 -16.81 -5.53 -6.08
CA TYR A 196 -17.63 -4.34 -6.38
C TYR A 196 -16.80 -3.06 -6.43
N LEU A 197 -15.84 -2.91 -5.52
CA LEU A 197 -14.90 -1.79 -5.55
C LEU A 197 -14.15 -1.75 -6.88
N GLY A 198 -13.46 -2.82 -7.27
CA GLY A 198 -12.63 -2.82 -8.47
C GLY A 198 -13.41 -2.74 -9.77
N ARG A 199 -14.62 -3.31 -9.84
CA ARG A 199 -15.40 -3.41 -11.09
C ARG A 199 -16.48 -2.36 -11.27
N VAL A 200 -17.04 -1.84 -10.18
CA VAL A 200 -18.22 -0.95 -10.23
C VAL A 200 -17.89 0.41 -9.65
N TRP A 201 -17.35 0.47 -8.42
CA TRP A 201 -17.19 1.74 -7.72
C TRP A 201 -15.95 2.51 -8.16
N ALA A 202 -14.82 1.85 -8.37
CA ALA A 202 -13.57 2.51 -8.73
C ALA A 202 -13.66 3.29 -10.06
N PRO A 203 -14.25 2.76 -11.14
CA PRO A 203 -14.51 3.54 -12.36
C PRO A 203 -15.34 4.81 -12.12
N ARG A 204 -16.43 4.69 -11.35
CA ARG A 204 -17.32 5.82 -11.01
C ARG A 204 -16.62 6.86 -10.15
N ILE A 205 -15.83 6.42 -9.17
CA ILE A 205 -15.00 7.31 -8.34
C ILE A 205 -13.92 7.97 -9.21
N HIS A 206 -13.35 7.29 -10.20
CA HIS A 206 -12.37 7.93 -11.07
C HIS A 206 -12.98 9.04 -11.93
N GLU A 207 -14.25 8.92 -12.32
CA GLU A 207 -15.00 9.94 -13.06
C GLU A 207 -15.41 11.13 -12.19
N HIS A 208 -15.96 10.88 -10.99
CA HIS A 208 -16.57 11.93 -10.15
C HIS A 208 -15.81 12.25 -8.85
N GLY A 209 -14.77 11.49 -8.53
CA GLY A 209 -14.09 11.51 -7.24
C GLY A 209 -13.34 12.80 -6.96
N VAL A 210 -12.96 13.58 -7.98
CA VAL A 210 -12.37 14.91 -7.78
C VAL A 210 -13.33 15.84 -7.03
N ALA A 211 -14.61 15.83 -7.41
CA ALA A 211 -15.63 16.62 -6.73
C ALA A 211 -15.88 16.12 -5.30
N LEU A 212 -15.94 14.80 -5.11
CA LEU A 212 -16.05 14.19 -3.78
C LEU A 212 -14.85 14.57 -2.90
N LYS A 213 -13.63 14.55 -3.45
CA LYS A 213 -12.41 14.89 -2.71
C LYS A 213 -12.39 16.36 -2.28
N ARG A 214 -12.83 17.28 -3.14
CA ARG A 214 -13.01 18.70 -2.80
C ARG A 214 -14.02 18.88 -1.68
N ARG A 215 -15.16 18.19 -1.74
CA ARG A 215 -16.19 18.25 -0.69
C ARG A 215 -15.65 17.76 0.66
N HIS A 216 -14.94 16.63 0.67
CA HIS A 216 -14.30 16.12 1.89
C HIS A 216 -13.30 17.12 2.46
N PHE A 217 -12.48 17.73 1.59
CA PHE A 217 -11.58 18.81 2.01
C PHE A 217 -12.34 19.98 2.64
N GLU A 218 -13.44 20.43 2.02
CA GLU A 218 -14.24 21.54 2.54
C GLU A 218 -14.90 21.22 3.88
N GLN A 219 -15.28 19.97 4.10
CA GLN A 219 -15.82 19.50 5.38
C GLN A 219 -14.76 19.46 6.49
N SER A 220 -13.53 19.08 6.15
CA SER A 220 -12.44 18.93 7.13
C SER A 220 -11.70 20.24 7.42
N HIS A 221 -11.51 21.09 6.40
CA HIS A 221 -10.64 22.27 6.50
C HIS A 221 -11.38 23.59 6.28
N GLY A 222 -12.61 23.58 5.77
CA GLY A 222 -13.37 24.79 5.42
C GLY A 222 -13.37 25.09 3.92
N SER A 223 -14.11 26.13 3.51
CA SER A 223 -14.34 26.43 2.09
C SER A 223 -13.04 26.64 1.30
N LEU A 224 -12.96 26.05 0.10
CA LEU A 224 -11.85 26.27 -0.84
C LEU A 224 -11.78 27.72 -1.36
N VAL A 225 -12.88 28.47 -1.24
CA VAL A 225 -12.93 29.90 -1.62
C VAL A 225 -12.21 30.77 -0.58
N GLU A 226 -12.25 30.37 0.68
CA GLU A 226 -11.64 31.08 1.80
C GLU A 226 -10.19 30.61 2.00
N LEU A 227 -9.26 31.24 1.30
CA LEU A 227 -7.83 30.85 1.25
C LEU A 227 -7.14 30.75 2.62
N ASN A 228 -7.69 31.36 3.68
CA ASN A 228 -7.14 31.31 5.03
C ASN A 228 -7.46 30.01 5.79
N ASN A 229 -8.37 29.19 5.27
CA ASN A 229 -8.79 27.94 5.88
C ASN A 229 -7.71 26.84 5.76
N ALA A 230 -6.96 26.83 4.65
CA ALA A 230 -5.84 25.92 4.41
C ALA A 230 -4.51 26.55 4.87
N LYS A 231 -4.31 26.68 6.17
CA LYS A 231 -3.18 27.44 6.77
C LYS A 231 -1.82 26.85 6.40
N ALA A 232 -1.64 25.54 6.51
CA ALA A 232 -0.35 24.89 6.21
C ALA A 232 -0.04 24.97 4.71
N THR A 233 -1.06 24.79 3.86
CA THR A 233 -0.94 24.95 2.41
C THR A 233 -0.56 26.38 2.04
N LYS A 234 -1.19 27.38 2.65
CA LYS A 234 -0.85 28.79 2.43
C LYS A 234 0.59 29.09 2.84
N LEU A 235 1.01 28.68 4.04
CA LEU A 235 2.39 28.88 4.52
C LEU A 235 3.41 28.20 3.60
N TRP A 236 3.11 26.99 3.12
CA TRP A 236 3.95 26.31 2.15
C TRP A 236 4.09 27.09 0.85
N ILE A 237 2.98 27.58 0.25
CA ILE A 237 3.03 28.40 -0.97
C ILE A 237 3.82 29.70 -0.74
N GLN A 238 3.69 30.32 0.42
CA GLN A 238 4.47 31.51 0.78
C GLN A 238 5.98 31.22 0.87
N GLU A 239 6.37 30.10 1.51
CA GLU A 239 7.77 29.65 1.54
C GLU A 239 8.31 29.41 0.11
N LEU A 240 7.50 28.79 -0.76
CA LEU A 240 7.88 28.58 -2.15
C LEU A 240 8.07 29.91 -2.89
N PHE A 241 7.13 30.84 -2.78
CA PHE A 241 7.20 32.12 -3.46
C PHE A 241 8.38 32.99 -2.98
N ALA A 242 8.69 32.93 -1.68
CA ALA A 242 9.83 33.62 -1.09
C ALA A 242 11.18 33.10 -1.63
N ALA A 243 11.26 31.83 -2.03
CA ALA A 243 12.48 31.21 -2.56
C ALA A 243 12.73 31.47 -4.06
N ILE A 244 11.77 32.05 -4.78
CA ILE A 244 11.86 32.30 -6.23
C ILE A 244 12.46 33.68 -6.50
N PRO A 245 13.42 33.81 -7.45
CA PRO A 245 13.93 35.10 -7.90
C PRO A 245 12.85 36.01 -8.51
N ASP A 246 12.96 37.33 -8.31
CA ASP A 246 11.98 38.31 -8.84
C ASP A 246 11.77 38.23 -10.36
N SER A 247 12.79 37.81 -11.11
CA SER A 247 12.70 37.61 -12.56
C SER A 247 11.73 36.50 -12.96
N GLU A 248 11.61 35.45 -12.15
CA GLU A 248 10.71 34.32 -12.39
C GLU A 248 9.28 34.62 -11.93
N ARG A 249 9.10 35.49 -10.92
CA ARG A 249 7.78 35.86 -10.38
C ARG A 249 6.84 36.45 -11.42
N LYS A 250 7.36 37.26 -12.35
CA LYS A 250 6.56 37.83 -13.45
C LYS A 250 5.98 36.76 -14.38
N GLY A 251 6.71 35.65 -14.59
CA GLY A 251 6.22 34.53 -15.40
C GLY A 251 5.04 33.81 -14.75
N LEU A 252 4.99 33.77 -13.42
CA LEU A 252 3.91 33.13 -12.66
C LEU A 252 2.56 33.84 -12.83
N LEU A 253 2.53 35.16 -13.05
CA LEU A 253 1.29 35.88 -13.31
C LEU A 253 0.63 35.46 -14.63
N VAL A 254 1.43 35.05 -15.61
CA VAL A 254 0.97 34.85 -16.99
C VAL A 254 0.71 33.38 -17.30
N SER A 255 1.53 32.45 -16.79
CA SER A 255 1.46 31.03 -17.17
C SER A 255 0.98 30.13 -16.02
N PRO A 256 -0.19 29.45 -16.16
CA PRO A 256 -0.61 28.42 -15.21
C PRO A 256 0.36 27.23 -15.17
N GLU A 257 1.03 26.92 -16.29
CA GLU A 257 2.05 25.87 -16.36
C GLU A 257 3.27 26.23 -15.50
N ALA A 258 3.68 27.50 -15.49
CA ALA A 258 4.75 27.98 -14.61
C ALA A 258 4.36 27.85 -13.13
N ARG A 259 3.10 28.12 -12.77
CA ARG A 259 2.58 27.94 -11.40
C ARG A 259 2.50 26.47 -11.01
N GLN A 260 2.08 25.59 -11.92
CA GLN A 260 2.12 24.15 -11.71
C GLN A 260 3.56 23.66 -11.50
N ALA A 261 4.49 24.08 -12.35
CA ALA A 261 5.90 23.72 -12.24
C ALA A 261 6.52 24.17 -10.91
N LEU A 262 6.13 25.35 -10.42
CA LEU A 262 6.51 25.82 -9.08
C LEU A 262 6.04 24.87 -7.98
N VAL A 263 4.77 24.48 -7.98
CA VAL A 263 4.21 23.55 -6.99
C VAL A 263 4.93 22.21 -7.05
N PHE A 264 5.24 21.71 -8.25
CA PHE A 264 5.91 20.42 -8.43
C PHE A 264 7.35 20.47 -7.92
N ARG A 265 8.08 21.55 -8.22
CA ARG A 265 9.42 21.79 -7.68
C ARG A 265 9.37 21.90 -6.16
N GLY A 266 8.43 22.68 -5.63
CA GLY A 266 8.26 22.88 -4.20
C GLY A 266 7.90 21.60 -3.44
N TRP A 267 7.11 20.72 -4.04
CA TRP A 267 6.81 19.40 -3.50
C TRP A 267 8.08 18.56 -3.34
N ILE A 268 8.95 18.56 -4.35
CA ILE A 268 10.21 17.79 -4.31
C ILE A 268 11.17 18.42 -3.30
N ASP A 269 11.36 19.74 -3.37
CA ASP A 269 12.38 20.46 -2.60
C ASP A 269 12.01 20.61 -1.12
N GLU A 270 10.75 20.94 -0.82
CA GLU A 270 10.30 21.27 0.54
C GLU A 270 9.49 20.16 1.22
N ILE A 271 8.91 19.22 0.46
CA ILE A 271 8.18 18.10 1.05
C ILE A 271 9.03 16.84 0.99
N VAL A 272 9.46 16.37 -0.18
CA VAL A 272 10.19 15.09 -0.25
C VAL A 272 11.60 15.21 0.32
N PHE A 273 12.37 16.24 -0.07
CA PHE A 273 13.79 16.39 0.26
C PHE A 273 14.07 17.59 1.19
N ARG A 274 13.15 17.89 2.12
CA ARG A 274 13.35 19.00 3.07
C ARG A 274 14.65 18.79 3.86
N PRO A 275 15.58 19.76 3.88
CA PRO A 275 16.82 19.66 4.64
C PRO A 275 16.53 19.51 6.14
N GLY A 276 17.27 18.64 6.84
CA GLY A 276 17.13 18.45 8.29
C GLY A 276 17.49 19.68 9.13
N THR A 277 18.14 20.68 8.52
CA THR A 277 18.46 21.97 9.15
C THR A 277 17.26 22.91 9.23
N ARG A 278 16.19 22.65 8.47
CA ARG A 278 14.97 23.46 8.50
C ARG A 278 14.01 22.92 9.54
N PRO A 279 13.19 23.80 10.16
CA PRO A 279 12.12 23.33 11.04
C PRO A 279 11.19 22.39 10.27
N PRO A 280 10.61 21.39 10.96
CA PRO A 280 9.67 20.47 10.34
C PRO A 280 8.49 21.26 9.77
N LEU A 281 8.24 21.09 8.46
CA LEU A 281 7.07 21.68 7.83
C LEU A 281 5.83 20.91 8.28
N GLN A 282 4.79 21.63 8.69
CA GLN A 282 3.47 21.03 8.81
C GLN A 282 3.01 20.57 7.42
N LEU A 283 2.58 19.32 7.30
CA LEU A 283 2.13 18.79 6.02
C LEU A 283 0.96 19.66 5.50
N PRO A 284 1.02 20.17 4.24
CA PRO A 284 -0.10 20.92 3.67
C PRO A 284 -1.37 20.07 3.62
N GLU A 285 -2.51 20.69 3.93
CA GLU A 285 -3.82 20.01 4.01
C GLU A 285 -4.18 19.29 2.70
N VAL A 286 -3.74 19.83 1.55
CA VAL A 286 -3.94 19.24 0.22
C VAL A 286 -3.25 17.87 0.05
N LEU A 287 -2.43 17.46 1.02
CA LEU A 287 -1.59 16.25 1.03
C LEU A 287 -1.87 15.37 2.26
N ASP A 288 -2.92 15.66 3.04
CA ASP A 288 -3.19 14.96 4.31
C ASP A 288 -3.35 13.45 4.16
N HIS A 289 -3.87 12.98 3.02
CA HIS A 289 -4.05 11.56 2.74
C HIS A 289 -2.78 10.88 2.20
N ASP A 290 -1.71 11.63 1.97
CA ASP A 290 -0.46 11.16 1.39
C ASP A 290 0.64 10.96 2.43
N GLN A 291 0.35 11.14 3.73
CA GLN A 291 1.36 11.08 4.79
C GLN A 291 2.12 9.75 4.83
N ASP A 292 1.43 8.61 4.72
CA ASP A 292 2.06 7.28 4.67
C ASP A 292 2.93 7.10 3.43
N ALA A 293 2.42 7.52 2.27
CA ALA A 293 3.14 7.43 1.00
C ALA A 293 4.40 8.30 1.04
N LEU A 294 4.31 9.51 1.57
CA LEU A 294 5.44 10.42 1.79
C LEU A 294 6.47 9.82 2.75
N ARG A 295 6.03 9.22 3.87
CA ARG A 295 6.93 8.52 4.80
C ARG A 295 7.68 7.39 4.08
N ARG A 296 6.99 6.58 3.27
CA ARG A 296 7.60 5.52 2.46
C ARG A 296 8.60 6.07 1.44
N ILE A 297 8.22 7.08 0.67
CA ILE A 297 9.11 7.71 -0.33
C ILE A 297 10.38 8.25 0.34
N ARG A 298 10.24 9.02 1.44
CA ARG A 298 11.37 9.58 2.19
C ARG A 298 12.26 8.51 2.80
N SER A 299 11.68 7.45 3.35
CA SER A 299 12.43 6.33 3.93
C SER A 299 13.23 5.60 2.84
N LEU A 300 12.58 5.28 1.72
CA LEU A 300 13.23 4.59 0.61
C LEU A 300 14.33 5.43 -0.04
N THR A 301 14.13 6.74 -0.25
CA THR A 301 15.18 7.59 -0.85
C THR A 301 16.41 7.67 0.06
N ARG A 302 16.24 7.82 1.38
CA ARG A 302 17.34 7.79 2.35
C ARG A 302 18.08 6.44 2.35
N LEU A 303 17.32 5.36 2.42
CA LEU A 303 17.85 3.99 2.36
C LEU A 303 18.62 3.75 1.06
N ALA A 304 18.09 4.22 -0.07
CA ALA A 304 18.69 4.05 -1.37
C ALA A 304 19.99 4.83 -1.54
N VAL A 305 20.05 6.06 -1.02
CA VAL A 305 21.27 6.88 -1.03
C VAL A 305 22.37 6.22 -0.19
N ALA A 306 22.06 5.82 1.05
CA ALA A 306 23.01 5.15 1.93
C ALA A 306 23.45 3.78 1.38
N GLY A 307 22.51 2.95 0.96
CA GLY A 307 22.81 1.63 0.42
C GLY A 307 23.58 1.69 -0.90
N SER A 308 23.32 2.67 -1.76
CA SER A 308 24.10 2.88 -2.99
C SER A 308 25.52 3.35 -2.69
N ALA A 309 25.72 4.23 -1.69
CA ALA A 309 27.05 4.63 -1.23
C ALA A 309 27.85 3.42 -0.72
N LEU A 310 27.24 2.60 0.14
CA LEU A 310 27.86 1.39 0.68
C LEU A 310 28.16 0.36 -0.42
N ALA A 311 27.27 0.19 -1.39
CA ALA A 311 27.50 -0.67 -2.55
C ALA A 311 28.68 -0.18 -3.40
N LEU A 312 28.83 1.13 -3.62
CA LEU A 312 29.98 1.69 -4.32
C LEU A 312 31.30 1.45 -3.56
N HIS A 313 31.29 1.62 -2.24
CA HIS A 313 32.47 1.33 -1.40
C HIS A 313 32.83 -0.15 -1.42
N ALA A 314 31.84 -1.04 -1.36
CA ALA A 314 32.04 -2.49 -1.48
C ALA A 314 32.60 -2.87 -2.86
N CYS A 315 32.08 -2.28 -3.94
CA CYS A 315 32.58 -2.49 -5.30
C CYS A 315 34.04 -2.03 -5.44
N THR A 316 34.38 -0.87 -4.87
CA THR A 316 35.75 -0.33 -4.84
C THR A 316 36.70 -1.25 -4.06
N ALA A 317 36.29 -1.74 -2.89
CA ALA A 317 37.07 -2.68 -2.08
C ALA A 317 37.29 -4.03 -2.80
N ALA A 318 36.31 -4.47 -3.59
CA ALA A 318 36.40 -5.65 -4.44
C ALA A 318 37.27 -5.44 -5.70
N LYS A 319 37.79 -4.23 -5.93
CA LYS A 319 38.54 -3.83 -7.14
C LYS A 319 37.75 -4.06 -8.44
N GLN A 320 36.43 -3.92 -8.37
CA GLN A 320 35.53 -4.07 -9.51
C GLN A 320 35.17 -2.71 -10.13
N SER A 321 34.74 -2.73 -11.40
CA SER A 321 34.15 -1.54 -12.03
C SER A 321 32.77 -1.23 -11.43
N PRO A 322 32.41 0.05 -11.22
CA PRO A 322 31.04 0.45 -10.82
C PRO A 322 29.94 -0.06 -11.75
N ASP A 323 30.26 -0.42 -12.99
CA ASP A 323 29.30 -1.01 -13.93
C ASP A 323 28.72 -2.35 -13.45
N VAL A 324 29.41 -3.06 -12.56
CA VAL A 324 28.88 -4.27 -11.90
C VAL A 324 27.58 -3.97 -11.14
N LEU A 325 27.40 -2.76 -10.61
CA LEU A 325 26.16 -2.34 -9.94
C LEU A 325 24.97 -2.22 -10.90
N LYS A 326 25.21 -1.99 -12.19
CA LYS A 326 24.15 -1.91 -13.22
C LYS A 326 23.67 -3.31 -13.59
N LEU A 327 24.60 -4.26 -13.71
CA LEU A 327 24.33 -5.65 -14.08
C LEU A 327 23.67 -6.45 -12.95
N ALA A 328 23.99 -6.11 -11.70
CA ALA A 328 23.58 -6.86 -10.50
C ALA A 328 22.07 -6.89 -10.21
N THR A 329 21.24 -6.09 -10.90
CA THR A 329 19.80 -5.95 -10.58
C THR A 329 18.86 -6.81 -11.43
N GLU A 330 19.31 -7.41 -12.54
CA GLU A 330 18.39 -8.13 -13.45
C GLU A 330 18.78 -9.62 -13.66
N ASP A 331 20.06 -10.01 -13.56
CA ASP A 331 20.52 -11.31 -14.08
C ASP A 331 21.19 -12.25 -13.07
N THR A 332 21.23 -11.95 -11.76
CA THR A 332 21.98 -12.81 -10.80
C THR A 332 21.29 -12.99 -9.43
N PRO A 333 20.54 -14.09 -9.19
CA PRO A 333 19.81 -14.31 -7.94
C PRO A 333 20.70 -14.37 -6.68
N SER A 334 21.98 -14.72 -6.84
CA SER A 334 22.94 -14.73 -5.75
C SER A 334 23.32 -13.32 -5.26
N LEU A 335 23.35 -12.33 -6.16
CA LEU A 335 23.58 -10.92 -5.81
C LEU A 335 22.33 -10.30 -5.18
N GLU A 336 21.15 -10.66 -5.67
CA GLU A 336 19.87 -10.20 -5.13
C GLU A 336 19.72 -10.61 -3.65
N SER A 337 20.06 -11.84 -3.28
CA SER A 337 20.03 -12.28 -1.87
C SER A 337 20.89 -11.41 -0.93
N ARG A 338 22.02 -10.88 -1.42
CA ARG A 338 22.93 -10.02 -0.65
C ARG A 338 22.52 -8.55 -0.69
N ARG A 339 21.91 -8.10 -1.78
CA ARG A 339 21.20 -6.82 -1.85
C ARG A 339 20.13 -6.79 -0.76
N VAL A 340 19.27 -7.80 -0.72
CA VAL A 340 18.23 -7.97 0.30
C VAL A 340 18.83 -8.00 1.71
N ALA A 341 19.92 -8.73 1.93
CA ALA A 341 20.59 -8.76 3.24
C ALA A 341 21.15 -7.38 3.66
N LEU A 342 21.72 -6.60 2.75
CA LEU A 342 22.18 -5.25 3.05
C LEU A 342 21.00 -4.29 3.32
N VAL A 343 19.95 -4.38 2.51
CA VAL A 343 18.70 -3.62 2.69
C VAL A 343 18.11 -3.89 4.07
N GLN A 344 18.02 -5.16 4.47
CA GLN A 344 17.53 -5.58 5.79
C GLN A 344 18.41 -5.03 6.91
N ALA A 345 19.74 -5.16 6.79
CA ALA A 345 20.67 -4.66 7.80
C ALA A 345 20.52 -3.14 8.04
N ILE A 346 20.28 -2.34 6.98
CA ILE A 346 20.11 -0.89 7.10
C ILE A 346 18.69 -0.51 7.59
N SER A 347 17.68 -1.37 7.35
CA SER A 347 16.28 -1.06 7.65
C SER A 347 15.87 -1.25 9.12
N GLU A 348 16.72 -1.86 9.95
CA GLU A 348 16.39 -2.21 11.35
C GLU A 348 17.22 -1.45 12.42
N PRO A 349 17.17 -0.10 12.47
CA PRO A 349 17.97 0.64 13.45
C PRO A 349 17.39 0.62 14.87
N LEU A 350 16.08 0.40 15.04
CA LEU A 350 15.37 0.59 16.33
C LEU A 350 15.47 -0.59 17.29
N SER A 351 15.83 -1.78 16.82
CA SER A 351 15.92 -3.00 17.64
C SER A 351 17.29 -3.24 18.25
N LYS A 352 18.29 -2.40 17.92
CA LYS A 352 19.72 -2.67 18.17
C LYS A 352 20.40 -1.47 18.82
N THR A 353 21.47 -1.72 19.57
CA THR A 353 22.35 -0.64 20.02
C THR A 353 23.10 -0.03 18.82
N PRO A 354 23.48 1.26 18.86
CA PRO A 354 24.17 1.90 17.73
C PRO A 354 25.43 1.15 17.27
N GLY A 355 26.18 0.54 18.19
CA GLY A 355 27.36 -0.29 17.87
C GLY A 355 26.99 -1.58 17.14
N GLN A 356 26.02 -2.34 17.64
CA GLN A 356 25.54 -3.57 16.98
C GLN A 356 24.99 -3.30 15.59
N TYR A 357 24.22 -2.22 15.43
CA TYR A 357 23.72 -1.80 14.12
C TYR A 357 24.85 -1.48 13.14
N GLN A 358 25.87 -0.73 13.56
CA GLN A 358 27.05 -0.44 12.73
C GLN A 358 27.81 -1.70 12.34
N ASP A 359 27.98 -2.64 13.27
CA ASP A 359 28.69 -3.90 13.03
C ASP A 359 27.95 -4.80 12.03
N GLU A 360 26.63 -4.93 12.17
CA GLU A 360 25.81 -5.74 11.26
C GLU A 360 25.80 -5.17 9.84
N VAL A 361 25.62 -3.86 9.67
CA VAL A 361 25.72 -3.20 8.37
C VAL A 361 27.12 -3.41 7.79
N SER A 362 28.17 -3.24 8.59
CA SER A 362 29.56 -3.47 8.14
C SER A 362 29.78 -4.90 7.65
N VAL A 363 29.25 -5.90 8.36
CA VAL A 363 29.33 -7.31 7.96
C VAL A 363 28.58 -7.55 6.65
N ALA A 364 27.38 -6.98 6.48
CA ALA A 364 26.62 -7.08 5.24
C ALA A 364 27.38 -6.49 4.03
N VAL A 365 28.01 -5.33 4.21
CA VAL A 365 28.79 -4.64 3.17
C VAL A 365 30.08 -5.40 2.83
N ILE A 366 30.79 -5.96 3.82
CA ILE A 366 31.95 -6.83 3.60
C ILE A 366 31.55 -8.09 2.82
N ASN A 367 30.44 -8.73 3.19
CA ASN A 367 29.94 -9.91 2.49
C ASN A 367 29.57 -9.62 1.05
N LEU A 368 29.00 -8.44 0.78
CA LEU A 368 28.72 -7.95 -0.57
C LEU A 368 30.01 -7.77 -1.37
N SER A 369 31.02 -7.10 -0.79
CA SER A 369 32.33 -6.90 -1.41
C SER A 369 33.05 -8.21 -1.75
N ARG A 370 33.09 -9.16 -0.80
CA ARG A 370 33.68 -10.49 -1.02
C ARG A 370 33.04 -11.22 -2.20
N LYS A 371 31.74 -11.05 -2.44
CA LYS A 371 31.05 -11.68 -3.58
C LYS A 371 31.37 -11.05 -4.93
N TRP A 372 31.66 -9.76 -4.95
CA TRP A 372 32.17 -9.10 -6.15
C TRP A 372 33.65 -9.35 -6.38
N SER A 373 34.41 -9.71 -5.35
CA SER A 373 35.80 -10.11 -5.51
C SER A 373 35.88 -11.47 -6.21
N ASN A 374 36.67 -11.55 -7.29
CA ASN A 374 36.89 -12.81 -8.03
C ASN A 374 37.52 -13.91 -7.15
N SER A 375 38.18 -13.54 -6.04
CA SER A 375 38.82 -14.48 -5.11
C SER A 375 37.94 -14.90 -3.93
N ASN A 376 36.68 -14.44 -3.84
CA ASN A 376 35.81 -14.57 -2.66
C ASN A 376 36.46 -14.06 -1.34
N SER A 377 37.54 -13.29 -1.45
CA SER A 377 38.30 -12.74 -0.34
C SER A 377 38.67 -11.29 -0.66
N ILE A 378 38.71 -10.47 0.39
CA ILE A 378 39.29 -9.14 0.36
C ILE A 378 40.36 -9.09 1.44
N ASP A 379 41.39 -8.27 1.24
CA ASP A 379 42.46 -8.17 2.22
C ASP A 379 41.98 -7.48 3.51
N SER A 380 42.66 -7.76 4.63
CA SER A 380 42.28 -7.23 5.95
C SER A 380 42.28 -5.69 5.99
N ALA A 381 43.16 -5.05 5.21
CA ALA A 381 43.21 -3.59 5.12
C ALA A 381 41.99 -3.00 4.41
N ALA A 382 41.50 -3.64 3.35
CA ALA A 382 40.27 -3.27 2.66
C ALA A 382 39.04 -3.50 3.54
N GLU A 383 39.01 -4.56 4.34
CA GLU A 383 37.94 -4.79 5.33
C GLU A 383 37.87 -3.66 6.36
N GLU A 384 38.99 -3.27 6.96
CA GLU A 384 39.02 -2.19 7.94
C GLU A 384 38.64 -0.84 7.31
N THR A 385 39.12 -0.58 6.08
CA THR A 385 38.73 0.60 5.32
C THR A 385 37.22 0.63 5.06
N LEU A 386 36.63 -0.52 4.70
CA LEU A 386 35.20 -0.64 4.42
C LEU A 386 34.34 -0.46 5.68
N ARG A 387 34.81 -0.92 6.84
CA ARG A 387 34.20 -0.62 8.15
C ARG A 387 34.24 0.87 8.45
N GLY A 388 35.39 1.51 8.25
CA GLY A 388 35.54 2.96 8.41
C GLY A 388 34.59 3.75 7.51
N ARG A 389 34.49 3.38 6.23
CA ARG A 389 33.53 3.99 5.28
C ARG A 389 32.08 3.73 5.65
N THR A 390 31.76 2.52 6.11
CA THR A 390 30.41 2.19 6.58
C THR A 390 30.00 3.09 7.73
N ARG A 391 30.89 3.29 8.71
CA ARG A 391 30.64 4.21 9.82
C ARG A 391 30.42 5.66 9.35
N ALA A 392 31.27 6.16 8.46
CA ALA A 392 31.14 7.50 7.90
C ALA A 392 29.82 7.70 7.14
N VAL A 393 29.35 6.68 6.39
CA VAL A 393 28.05 6.71 5.72
C VAL A 393 26.90 6.76 6.74
N LEU A 394 26.94 5.92 7.77
CA LEU A 394 25.90 5.87 8.81
C LEU A 394 25.86 7.14 9.68
N GLN A 395 26.96 7.88 9.76
CA GLN A 395 27.07 9.17 10.44
C GLN A 395 26.80 10.37 9.53
N ALA A 396 26.47 10.14 8.26
CA ALA A 396 26.27 11.16 7.23
C ALA A 396 27.50 12.06 6.94
N GLU A 397 28.71 11.57 7.25
CA GLU A 397 29.98 12.26 7.03
C GLU A 397 30.64 11.89 5.70
N ASP A 398 30.17 10.82 5.05
CA ASP A 398 30.78 10.32 3.81
C ASP A 398 30.49 11.23 2.59
N PRO A 399 31.51 11.61 1.81
CA PRO A 399 31.33 12.49 0.65
C PRO A 399 30.57 11.83 -0.50
N VAL A 400 30.63 10.50 -0.66
CA VAL A 400 29.87 9.79 -1.70
C VAL A 400 28.39 9.86 -1.38
N LEU A 401 28.01 9.68 -0.11
CA LEU A 401 26.64 9.88 0.37
C LEU A 401 26.11 11.28 0.01
N GLN A 402 26.86 12.34 0.31
CA GLN A 402 26.43 13.73 0.03
C GLN A 402 26.29 14.03 -1.48
N VAL A 403 27.12 13.41 -2.32
CA VAL A 403 26.96 13.50 -3.78
C VAL A 403 25.69 12.77 -4.23
N LEU A 404 25.45 11.56 -3.72
CA LEU A 404 24.28 10.76 -4.07
C LEU A 404 22.98 11.39 -3.58
N GLU A 405 22.96 12.06 -2.42
CA GLU A 405 21.80 12.79 -1.93
C GLU A 405 21.40 13.92 -2.88
N ARG A 406 22.37 14.71 -3.34
CA ARG A 406 22.12 15.76 -4.35
C ARG A 406 21.61 15.17 -5.66
N ARG A 407 22.22 14.08 -6.13
CA ARG A 407 21.77 13.39 -7.35
C ARG A 407 20.39 12.80 -7.22
N MET A 408 20.04 12.22 -6.06
CA MET A 408 18.72 11.68 -5.78
C MET A 408 17.64 12.74 -5.94
N LYS A 409 17.87 13.93 -5.36
CA LYS A 409 16.98 15.08 -5.51
C LYS A 409 16.82 15.49 -6.98
N THR A 410 17.92 15.60 -7.73
CA THR A 410 17.89 15.91 -9.17
C THR A 410 17.12 14.86 -9.97
N CYS A 411 17.35 13.57 -9.71
CA CYS A 411 16.65 12.48 -10.41
C CYS A 411 15.14 12.52 -10.15
N PHE A 412 14.71 12.77 -8.91
CA PHE A 412 13.29 12.93 -8.59
C PHE A 412 12.70 14.17 -9.25
N SER A 413 13.43 15.29 -9.26
CA SER A 413 13.04 16.51 -9.97
C SER A 413 12.79 16.24 -11.46
N GLU A 414 13.73 15.59 -12.13
CA GLU A 414 13.64 15.24 -13.55
C GLU A 414 12.50 14.26 -13.85
N THR A 415 12.34 13.22 -13.02
CA THR A 415 11.34 12.16 -13.27
C THR A 415 9.91 12.61 -12.97
N VAL A 416 9.70 13.39 -11.90
CA VAL A 416 8.35 13.84 -11.48
C VAL A 416 7.82 14.97 -12.35
N THR A 417 8.67 15.87 -12.84
CA THR A 417 8.27 17.01 -13.68
C THR A 417 8.15 16.65 -15.16
N TRP A 418 8.49 15.43 -15.55
CA TRP A 418 8.52 15.00 -16.94
C TRP A 418 7.10 15.11 -17.58
N PRO A 419 6.90 15.89 -18.65
CA PRO A 419 5.57 16.06 -19.27
C PRO A 419 4.89 14.75 -19.66
N PRO A 420 3.56 14.64 -19.49
CA PRO A 420 2.79 13.46 -19.89
C PRO A 420 2.79 13.24 -21.42
N GLU A 421 2.95 14.30 -22.21
CA GLU A 421 2.88 14.27 -23.68
C GLU A 421 4.02 13.51 -24.34
N SER A 422 5.18 13.39 -23.67
CA SER A 422 6.29 12.54 -24.14
C SER A 422 6.00 11.03 -24.07
N LEU A 423 4.86 10.62 -23.49
CA LEU A 423 4.33 9.26 -23.58
C LEU A 423 3.24 9.13 -24.67
N GLN A 424 2.76 10.26 -25.22
CA GLN A 424 1.67 10.36 -26.20
C GLN A 424 2.14 10.62 -27.64
N SER A 425 3.45 10.53 -27.94
CA SER A 425 3.95 10.59 -29.33
C SER A 425 3.64 9.31 -30.13
N MET A 426 2.44 8.76 -29.96
CA MET A 426 1.80 7.80 -30.85
C MET A 426 0.61 8.54 -31.48
N PRO A 427 0.55 8.70 -32.82
CA PRO A 427 -0.53 9.43 -33.45
C PRO A 427 -1.89 8.79 -33.07
N ASN A 428 -2.78 9.60 -32.48
CA ASN A 428 -4.15 9.20 -32.08
C ASN A 428 -5.07 8.82 -33.27
N VAL A 429 -4.54 8.79 -34.49
CA VAL A 429 -5.28 8.52 -35.72
C VAL A 429 -4.58 7.37 -36.45
N LEU A 430 -5.05 6.15 -36.23
CA LEU A 430 -4.94 5.12 -37.26
C LEU A 430 -5.85 5.56 -38.43
N GLN A 431 -5.41 5.35 -39.67
CA GLN A 431 -6.06 5.75 -40.93
C GLN A 431 -7.51 5.20 -41.14
N SER A 432 -8.15 4.60 -40.14
CA SER A 432 -9.50 4.04 -40.24
C SER A 432 -10.64 5.00 -39.91
N GLY A 433 -10.37 6.25 -39.49
CA GLY A 433 -11.41 7.28 -39.37
C GLY A 433 -12.40 7.11 -38.20
N GLU A 434 -12.15 6.22 -37.25
CA GLU A 434 -12.92 6.15 -36.00
C GLU A 434 -12.28 7.05 -34.93
N VAL A 435 -13.01 8.09 -34.54
CA VAL A 435 -12.66 8.93 -33.38
C VAL A 435 -12.98 8.12 -32.12
N LEU A 436 -11.94 7.58 -31.47
CA LEU A 436 -12.00 6.96 -30.15
C LEU A 436 -12.42 8.01 -29.10
N LEU A 437 -13.72 8.19 -28.92
CA LEU A 437 -14.26 8.99 -27.83
C LEU A 437 -13.95 8.32 -26.48
N HIS A 438 -13.08 8.97 -25.71
CA HIS A 438 -13.04 9.01 -24.24
C HIS A 438 -12.75 7.75 -23.42
N GLN A 439 -12.60 6.56 -23.99
CA GLN A 439 -12.03 5.42 -23.26
C GLN A 439 -10.54 5.31 -23.57
N LYS A 440 -9.69 5.88 -22.70
CA LYS A 440 -8.25 5.58 -22.73
C LYS A 440 -8.08 4.06 -22.63
N ASN A 441 -7.64 3.43 -23.71
CA ASN A 441 -7.43 1.99 -23.76
C ASN A 441 -6.49 1.59 -22.60
N PRO A 442 -6.89 0.68 -21.69
CA PRO A 442 -6.06 0.27 -20.56
C PRO A 442 -4.64 -0.15 -20.97
N ALA A 443 -4.51 -0.79 -22.13
CA ALA A 443 -3.22 -1.19 -22.69
C ALA A 443 -2.28 -0.01 -22.95
N MET A 444 -2.81 1.16 -23.37
CA MET A 444 -1.99 2.37 -23.56
C MET A 444 -1.55 2.98 -22.24
N ILE A 445 -2.38 2.91 -21.20
CA ILE A 445 -2.01 3.38 -19.85
C ILE A 445 -0.88 2.52 -19.29
N ASP A 446 -1.00 1.19 -19.42
CA ASP A 446 0.03 0.24 -18.98
C ASP A 446 1.34 0.43 -19.76
N GLN A 447 1.26 0.68 -21.07
CA GLN A 447 2.43 1.00 -21.88
C GLN A 447 3.10 2.31 -21.42
N GLY A 448 2.33 3.36 -21.14
CA GLY A 448 2.85 4.63 -20.62
C GLY A 448 3.52 4.47 -19.26
N LYS A 449 2.94 3.67 -18.37
CA LYS A 449 3.52 3.30 -17.07
C LYS A 449 4.83 2.54 -17.24
N ALA A 450 4.87 1.52 -18.10
CA ALA A 450 6.08 0.75 -18.37
C ALA A 450 7.21 1.63 -18.94
N LEU A 451 6.91 2.48 -19.92
CA LEU A 451 7.86 3.43 -20.49
C LEU A 451 8.38 4.43 -19.44
N PHE A 452 7.51 4.90 -18.54
CA PHE A 452 7.91 5.75 -17.44
C PHE A 452 8.91 5.04 -16.52
N LEU A 453 8.58 3.83 -16.08
CA LEU A 453 9.41 3.04 -15.17
C LEU A 453 10.77 2.74 -15.79
N GLU A 454 10.83 2.31 -17.05
CA GLU A 454 12.08 2.03 -17.75
C GLU A 454 12.98 3.26 -17.88
N ARG A 455 12.41 4.41 -18.24
CA ARG A 455 13.21 5.65 -18.30
C ARG A 455 13.66 6.11 -16.92
N ALA A 456 12.79 6.05 -15.90
CA ALA A 456 13.14 6.41 -14.53
C ALA A 456 14.27 5.52 -14.01
N LYS A 457 14.18 4.19 -14.21
CA LYS A 457 15.28 3.24 -13.90
C LYS A 457 16.57 3.65 -14.58
N SER A 458 16.52 3.99 -15.88
CA SER A 458 17.68 4.47 -16.63
C SER A 458 18.30 5.72 -16.00
N ILE A 459 17.50 6.73 -15.64
CA ILE A 459 17.98 7.96 -14.98
C ILE A 459 18.68 7.63 -13.65
N PHE A 460 18.07 6.79 -12.80
CA PHE A 460 18.68 6.38 -11.53
C PHE A 460 19.98 5.60 -11.74
N ARG A 461 20.02 4.68 -12.72
CA ARG A 461 21.24 3.92 -13.08
C ARG A 461 22.39 4.83 -13.51
N HIS A 462 22.12 5.80 -14.38
CA HIS A 462 23.14 6.75 -14.86
C HIS A 462 23.68 7.67 -13.76
N ASN A 463 22.87 7.92 -12.72
CA ASN A 463 23.24 8.80 -11.61
C ASN A 463 23.92 8.07 -10.42
N GLY A 464 24.20 6.77 -10.54
CA GLY A 464 24.88 5.99 -9.51
C GLY A 464 23.94 5.41 -8.43
N LEU A 465 22.64 5.34 -8.72
CA LEU A 465 21.60 4.77 -7.86
C LEU A 465 21.08 3.44 -8.43
N ALA A 466 21.91 2.74 -9.22
CA ALA A 466 21.55 1.50 -9.90
C ALA A 466 21.04 0.42 -8.94
N PHE A 467 21.62 0.33 -7.74
CA PHE A 467 21.31 -0.69 -6.72
C PHE A 467 19.86 -0.65 -6.21
N TYR A 468 19.16 0.49 -6.36
CA TYR A 468 17.76 0.67 -6.01
C TYR A 468 16.92 1.19 -7.18
N ALA A 469 17.40 1.11 -8.42
CA ALA A 469 16.76 1.78 -9.55
C ALA A 469 15.31 1.37 -9.77
N SER A 470 14.97 0.08 -9.55
CA SER A 470 13.58 -0.40 -9.64
C SER A 470 12.70 0.20 -8.56
N ASP A 471 13.08 0.05 -7.29
CA ASP A 471 12.33 0.57 -6.13
C ASP A 471 12.14 2.10 -6.24
N LEU A 472 13.19 2.81 -6.66
CA LEU A 472 13.16 4.27 -6.87
C LEU A 472 12.26 4.67 -8.04
N SER A 473 12.20 3.88 -9.11
CA SER A 473 11.32 4.17 -10.26
C SER A 473 9.84 4.08 -9.88
N GLU A 474 9.46 3.09 -9.07
CA GLU A 474 8.09 2.97 -8.57
C GLU A 474 7.75 4.08 -7.57
N SER A 475 8.69 4.41 -6.70
CA SER A 475 8.56 5.52 -5.75
C SER A 475 8.41 6.87 -6.46
N ALA A 476 9.17 7.09 -7.53
CA ALA A 476 9.05 8.29 -8.38
C ALA A 476 7.69 8.34 -9.10
N LEU A 477 7.19 7.19 -9.60
CA LEU A 477 5.86 7.10 -10.19
C LEU A 477 4.77 7.47 -9.17
N LEU A 478 4.87 6.94 -7.95
CA LEU A 478 3.94 7.27 -6.87
C LEU A 478 4.01 8.76 -6.50
N ALA A 479 5.21 9.32 -6.32
CA ALA A 479 5.42 10.73 -6.04
C ALA A 479 4.79 11.63 -7.12
N ARG A 480 4.95 11.23 -8.39
CA ARG A 480 4.34 11.89 -9.53
C ARG A 480 2.81 11.82 -9.47
N LYS A 481 2.23 10.65 -9.24
CA LYS A 481 0.77 10.49 -9.12
C LYS A 481 0.18 11.37 -8.02
N ILE A 482 0.84 11.44 -6.87
CA ILE A 482 0.41 12.27 -5.73
C ILE A 482 0.36 13.75 -6.13
N ILE A 483 1.46 14.31 -6.65
CA ILE A 483 1.50 15.74 -6.93
C ILE A 483 0.59 16.14 -8.10
N HIS A 484 0.46 15.27 -9.12
CA HIS A 484 -0.50 15.46 -10.19
C HIS A 484 -1.95 15.38 -9.68
N LEU A 485 -2.26 14.46 -8.75
CA LEU A 485 -3.58 14.38 -8.14
C LEU A 485 -3.88 15.65 -7.33
N ALA A 486 -2.93 16.11 -6.51
CA ALA A 486 -3.06 17.34 -5.74
C ALA A 486 -3.34 18.55 -6.64
N TRP A 487 -2.62 18.69 -7.76
CA TRP A 487 -2.90 19.74 -8.74
C TRP A 487 -4.25 19.55 -9.45
N ARG A 488 -4.61 18.34 -9.87
CA ARG A 488 -5.91 18.06 -10.51
C ARG A 488 -7.08 18.40 -9.59
N VAL A 489 -6.96 18.11 -8.29
CA VAL A 489 -8.02 18.35 -7.32
C VAL A 489 -8.01 19.80 -6.87
N PHE A 490 -6.87 20.37 -6.50
CA PHE A 490 -6.79 21.65 -5.79
C PHE A 490 -6.11 22.77 -6.56
N GLY A 491 -5.57 22.53 -7.76
CA GLY A 491 -4.87 23.49 -8.63
C GLY A 491 -5.67 24.77 -8.80
N ASP A 492 -6.66 24.75 -9.69
CA ASP A 492 -7.48 25.93 -10.01
C ASP A 492 -8.31 26.45 -8.81
N ALA A 493 -8.69 25.55 -7.90
CA ALA A 493 -9.59 25.85 -6.80
C ALA A 493 -8.89 26.57 -5.63
N LEU A 494 -7.62 26.27 -5.37
CA LEU A 494 -6.89 26.72 -4.18
C LEU A 494 -5.45 27.12 -4.49
N LEU A 495 -4.63 26.21 -5.04
CA LEU A 495 -3.19 26.41 -5.19
C LEU A 495 -2.87 27.58 -6.14
N ASP A 496 -3.56 27.64 -7.27
CA ASP A 496 -3.39 28.69 -8.28
C ASP A 496 -3.72 30.06 -7.71
N ARG A 497 -4.81 30.13 -6.94
CA ARG A 497 -5.28 31.35 -6.29
C ARG A 497 -4.32 31.83 -5.20
N LEU A 498 -3.78 30.91 -4.41
CA LEU A 498 -2.76 31.24 -3.40
C LEU A 498 -1.52 31.84 -4.07
N ILE A 499 -1.02 31.23 -5.14
CA ILE A 499 0.15 31.76 -5.86
C ILE A 499 -0.14 33.14 -6.46
N LEU A 500 -1.30 33.33 -7.10
CA LEU A 500 -1.70 34.61 -7.68
C LEU A 500 -1.90 35.71 -6.61
N GLN A 501 -2.39 35.35 -5.43
CA GLN A 501 -2.52 36.27 -4.30
C GLN A 501 -1.15 36.77 -3.86
N GLU A 502 -0.16 35.88 -3.73
CA GLU A 502 1.22 36.27 -3.38
C GLU A 502 1.87 37.13 -4.47
N CYS A 503 1.58 36.86 -5.75
CA CYS A 503 2.05 37.70 -6.87
C CYS A 503 1.43 39.11 -6.88
N SER A 504 0.22 39.26 -6.34
CA SER A 504 -0.52 40.55 -6.33
C SER A 504 -0.25 41.39 -5.09
N GLY A 505 0.31 40.78 -4.04
CA GLY A 505 0.66 41.44 -2.78
C GLY A 505 2.05 42.10 -2.78
N THR A 506 2.84 41.87 -3.82
CA THR A 506 4.14 42.53 -4.10
C THR A 506 3.96 43.59 -5.17
#